data_AF-A0A9W7IS91-F1
#
_entry.id   AF-A0A9W7IS91-F1
#
_cell.length_a   1.000
_cell.length_b   1.000
_cell.length_c   1.000
_cell.angle_alpha   90.00
_cell.angle_beta   90.00
_cell.angle_gamma   90.00
#
_symmetry.space_group_name_H-M   'P 1'
#
loop_
_entity.id
_entity.type
_entity.pdbx_description
1 polymer ?
#
loop_
_entity_poly.entity_id
_entity_poly.type
_entity_poly.pdbx_seq_one_letter_code
_entity_poly.pdbx_strand_id
1 'polypeptide(L)'
;MEDSIHISTSAAATSASELPEPDVQILTSGGLRIPAHSSILAIVSPVLENIIDRPVEHRSSERLIPILGVPYDAVSAFIFFIKKGNKIP
;
A
#
# COMPACT_ATOMS: atom_id res chain seq x y z
N MET A 1 31.50 19.26 -26.66
CA MET A 1 30.79 18.23 -25.87
C MET A 1 30.32 18.94 -24.62
N GLU A 2 29.14 19.51 -24.71
CA GLU A 2 28.47 20.23 -23.65
C GLU A 2 27.10 19.58 -23.53
N ASP A 3 27.03 18.58 -22.64
CA ASP A 3 25.82 17.81 -22.41
C ASP A 3 24.82 18.68 -21.66
N SER A 4 23.67 18.83 -22.30
CA SER A 4 22.56 19.68 -21.89
C SER A 4 21.90 19.11 -20.63
N ILE A 5 22.12 19.76 -19.48
CA ILE A 5 21.29 19.54 -18.29
C ILE A 5 20.04 20.42 -18.43
N HIS A 6 18.96 19.82 -18.91
CA HIS A 6 17.63 20.41 -18.83
C HIS A 6 17.20 20.52 -17.37
N ILE A 7 17.42 21.71 -16.79
CA ILE A 7 16.72 22.14 -15.59
C ILE A 7 15.31 22.54 -16.04
N SER A 8 14.38 21.61 -15.90
CA SER A 8 12.95 21.91 -16.02
C SER A 8 12.46 22.49 -14.70
N THR A 9 12.31 23.81 -14.73
CA THR A 9 11.83 24.69 -13.66
C THR A 9 10.33 24.53 -13.38
N SER A 10 10.03 24.31 -12.09
CA SER A 10 8.93 24.86 -11.27
C SER A 10 7.47 24.80 -11.75
N ALA A 11 6.64 24.11 -10.95
CA ALA A 11 5.49 24.74 -10.29
C ALA A 11 5.18 24.03 -8.97
N ALA A 12 5.43 24.72 -7.85
CA ALA A 12 5.04 24.28 -6.53
C ALA A 12 3.53 24.44 -6.32
N ALA A 13 2.86 23.31 -6.07
CA ALA A 13 1.62 23.25 -5.30
C ALA A 13 1.72 22.02 -4.38
N THR A 14 2.24 22.22 -3.18
CA THR A 14 2.32 21.18 -2.15
C THR A 14 0.91 20.93 -1.60
N SER A 15 0.32 19.75 -1.82
CA SER A 15 -0.55 19.05 -0.82
C SER A 15 -1.29 17.82 -1.38
N ALA A 16 -0.55 16.75 -1.63
CA ALA A 16 -0.95 15.37 -1.34
C ALA A 16 0.33 14.58 -1.55
N SER A 17 0.91 14.04 -0.48
CA SER A 17 2.01 13.09 -0.60
C SER A 17 1.61 12.02 -1.62
N GLU A 18 2.23 12.06 -2.79
CA GLU A 18 2.02 11.08 -3.86
C GLU A 18 2.55 9.76 -3.30
N LEU A 19 1.66 8.96 -2.71
CA LEU A 19 2.04 7.66 -2.21
C LEU A 19 2.54 6.84 -3.42
N PRO A 20 3.62 6.06 -3.25
CA PRO A 20 4.12 5.19 -4.30
C PRO A 20 3.00 4.27 -4.83
N GLU A 21 3.19 3.65 -5.99
CA GLU A 21 2.21 2.67 -6.47
C GLU A 21 2.01 1.55 -5.43
N PRO A 22 0.77 1.07 -5.19
CA PRO A 22 0.54 -0.05 -4.29
C PRO A 22 1.32 -1.29 -4.72
N ASP A 23 2.12 -1.82 -3.80
CA ASP A 23 3.06 -2.93 -4.03
C ASP A 23 2.59 -4.26 -3.41
N VAL A 24 1.44 -4.25 -2.73
CA VAL A 24 0.81 -5.42 -2.13
C VAL A 24 -0.71 -5.36 -2.31
N GLN A 25 -1.34 -6.53 -2.41
CA GLN A 25 -2.78 -6.66 -2.49
C GLN A 25 -3.31 -7.51 -1.34
N ILE A 26 -4.48 -7.15 -0.82
CA ILE A 26 -5.17 -7.91 0.22
C ILE A 26 -6.28 -8.74 -0.43
N LEU A 27 -6.20 -10.05 -0.29
CA LEU A 27 -7.21 -10.99 -0.77
C LEU A 27 -8.26 -11.22 0.32
N THR A 28 -9.51 -10.93 0.00
CA THR A 28 -10.65 -11.14 0.92
C THR A 28 -11.38 -12.44 0.62
N SER A 29 -12.22 -12.89 1.55
CA SER A 29 -13.01 -14.14 1.42
C SER A 29 -13.88 -14.22 0.16
N GLY A 30 -14.28 -13.07 -0.40
CA GLY A 30 -15.04 -13.01 -1.65
C GLY A 30 -14.19 -13.11 -2.92
N GLY A 31 -12.87 -13.32 -2.80
CA GLY A 31 -11.93 -13.29 -3.92
C GLY A 31 -11.58 -11.87 -4.40
N LEU A 32 -12.14 -10.83 -3.76
CA LEU A 32 -11.87 -9.43 -4.09
C LEU A 32 -10.52 -9.01 -3.54
N ARG A 33 -9.84 -8.12 -4.29
CA ARG A 33 -8.50 -7.63 -3.97
C ARG A 33 -8.51 -6.14 -3.67
N ILE A 34 -7.83 -5.76 -2.59
CA ILE A 34 -7.70 -4.36 -2.16
C ILE A 34 -6.22 -3.95 -2.31
N PRO A 35 -5.89 -2.94 -3.13
CA PRO A 35 -4.53 -2.45 -3.28
C PRO A 35 -4.07 -1.66 -2.05
N ALA A 36 -2.88 -1.97 -1.56
CA ALA A 36 -2.30 -1.37 -0.35
C ALA A 36 -0.77 -1.17 -0.50
N HIS A 37 -0.18 -0.54 0.52
CA HIS A 37 1.23 -0.20 0.57
C HIS A 37 1.89 -0.94 1.72
N SER A 38 2.83 -1.82 1.39
CA SER A 38 3.52 -2.67 2.37
C SER A 38 4.20 -1.84 3.46
N SER A 39 4.81 -0.71 3.08
CA SER A 39 5.48 0.23 3.99
C SER A 39 4.54 0.81 5.05
N ILE A 40 3.32 1.20 4.67
CA ILE A 40 2.34 1.74 5.61
C ILE A 40 1.84 0.63 6.53
N LEU A 41 1.49 -0.54 5.96
CA LEU A 41 0.98 -1.68 6.73
C LEU A 41 2.00 -2.18 7.77
N ALA A 42 3.28 -2.23 7.41
CA ALA A 42 4.36 -2.61 8.31
C ALA A 42 4.50 -1.63 9.49
N ILE A 43 4.44 -0.31 9.22
CA ILE A 43 4.55 0.73 10.25
C ILE A 43 3.39 0.65 11.26
N VAL A 44 2.17 0.33 10.80
CA VAL A 44 0.99 0.34 11.69
C VAL A 44 0.78 -0.95 12.47
N SER A 45 1.37 -2.06 12.05
CA SER A 45 1.14 -3.36 12.67
C SER A 45 2.31 -4.33 12.49
N PRO A 46 2.98 -4.74 13.58
CA PRO A 46 4.00 -5.78 13.54
C PRO A 46 3.48 -7.13 13.00
N VAL A 47 2.18 -7.39 13.10
CA VAL A 47 1.56 -8.59 12.51
C VAL A 47 1.60 -8.50 10.98
N LEU A 48 1.28 -7.34 10.41
CA LEU A 48 1.29 -7.13 8.97
C LEU A 48 2.73 -7.11 8.44
N GLU A 49 3.65 -6.45 9.14
CA GLU A 49 5.09 -6.50 8.84
C GLU A 49 5.59 -7.95 8.74
N ASN A 50 5.32 -8.76 9.77
CA ASN A 50 5.72 -10.17 9.78
C ASN A 50 5.02 -11.02 8.70
N ILE A 51 3.85 -10.60 8.19
CA ILE A 51 3.21 -11.26 7.05
C ILE A 51 3.89 -10.85 5.74
N ILE A 52 4.26 -9.58 5.58
CA ILE A 52 4.92 -9.02 4.40
C ILE A 52 6.34 -9.57 4.23
N ASP A 53 7.06 -9.73 5.35
CA ASP A 53 8.44 -10.22 5.38
C ASP A 53 8.56 -11.72 5.14
N ARG A 54 7.44 -12.46 5.23
CA ARG A 54 7.46 -13.89 4.92
C ARG A 54 7.80 -14.09 3.45
N PRO A 55 8.83 -14.90 3.14
CA PRO A 55 9.14 -15.23 1.76
C PRO A 55 7.96 -15.96 1.13
N VAL A 56 7.40 -15.37 0.07
CA VAL A 56 6.33 -16.01 -0.70
C VAL A 56 6.98 -17.04 -1.62
N GLU A 57 6.67 -18.32 -1.41
CA GLU A 57 7.28 -19.44 -2.15
C GLU A 57 6.95 -19.46 -3.66
N HIS A 58 6.13 -18.53 -4.16
CA HIS A 58 5.64 -18.53 -5.53
C HIS A 58 6.19 -17.34 -6.32
N ARG A 59 6.69 -17.66 -7.52
CA ARG A 59 7.36 -16.80 -8.52
C ARG A 59 6.49 -15.66 -9.12
N SER A 60 5.44 -15.23 -8.44
CA SER A 60 4.66 -14.08 -8.88
C SER A 60 5.23 -12.82 -8.24
N SER A 61 5.50 -11.79 -9.03
CA SER A 61 5.91 -10.47 -8.53
C SER A 61 4.80 -9.79 -7.70
N GLU A 62 3.59 -10.34 -7.70
CA GLU A 62 2.44 -9.83 -6.95
C GLU A 62 2.41 -10.40 -5.52
N ARG A 63 2.65 -9.54 -4.51
CA ARG A 63 2.50 -9.91 -3.10
C ARG A 63 1.02 -9.89 -2.69
N LEU A 64 0.55 -10.98 -2.07
CA LEU A 64 -0.83 -11.13 -1.61
C LEU A 64 -0.90 -11.44 -0.12
N ILE A 65 -1.72 -10.67 0.61
CA ILE A 65 -2.03 -10.88 2.03
C ILE A 65 -3.48 -11.42 2.14
N PRO A 66 -3.69 -12.69 2.50
CA PRO A 66 -5.03 -13.22 2.66
C PRO A 66 -5.64 -12.80 4.01
N ILE A 67 -6.81 -12.15 3.96
CA ILE A 67 -7.67 -11.90 5.13
C ILE A 67 -9.00 -12.61 4.88
N LEU A 68 -9.02 -13.87 5.28
CA LEU A 68 -10.17 -14.76 5.11
C LEU A 68 -11.01 -14.81 6.41
N GLY A 69 -12.31 -14.98 6.28
CA GLY A 69 -13.27 -14.97 7.40
C GLY A 69 -13.73 -13.58 7.84
N VAL A 70 -13.20 -12.51 7.24
CA VAL A 70 -13.63 -11.12 7.50
C VAL A 70 -14.44 -10.59 6.30
N PRO A 71 -15.59 -9.91 6.53
CA PRO A 71 -16.34 -9.26 5.45
C PRO A 71 -15.51 -8.20 4.72
N TYR A 72 -15.67 -8.11 3.40
CA TYR A 72 -14.92 -7.18 2.53
C TYR A 72 -14.98 -5.73 3.02
N ASP A 73 -16.16 -5.27 3.45
CA ASP A 73 -16.37 -3.88 3.89
C ASP A 73 -15.57 -3.56 5.16
N ALA A 74 -15.45 -4.52 6.08
CA ALA A 74 -14.67 -4.36 7.30
C ALA A 74 -13.16 -4.26 6.98
N VAL A 75 -12.67 -5.12 6.08
CA VAL A 75 -11.28 -5.05 5.61
C VAL A 75 -11.02 -3.71 4.92
N SER A 76 -11.94 -3.29 4.04
CA SER A 76 -11.82 -2.04 3.30
C SER A 76 -11.78 -0.82 4.22
N ALA A 77 -12.65 -0.78 5.24
CA ALA A 77 -12.67 0.28 6.24
C ALA A 77 -11.37 0.35 7.04
N PHE A 78 -10.83 -0.80 7.45
CA PHE A 78 -9.54 -0.87 8.15
C PHE A 78 -8.37 -0.32 7.32
N ILE A 79 -8.28 -0.72 6.04
CA ILE A 79 -7.23 -0.24 5.14
C ILE A 79 -7.39 1.25 4.82
N PHE A 80 -8.62 1.70 4.62
CA PHE A 80 -8.91 3.12 4.43
C PHE A 80 -8.49 3.95 5.65
N PHE A 81 -8.82 3.47 6.85
CA PHE A 81 -8.42 4.10 8.12
C PHE A 81 -6.89 4.23 8.22
N ILE A 82 -6.15 3.17 7.92
CA ILE A 82 -4.68 3.19 7.90
C ILE A 82 -4.14 4.21 6.89
N LYS A 83 -4.64 4.20 5.65
CA LYS A 83 -4.14 5.08 4.58
C LYS A 83 -4.43 6.55 4.83
N LYS A 84 -5.54 6.88 5.50
CA LYS A 84 -5.91 8.27 5.78
C LYS A 84 -5.27 8.83 7.05
N GLY A 85 -4.62 7.98 7.86
CA GLY A 85 -4.16 8.33 9.20
C GLY A 85 -5.36 8.51 10.14
N ASN A 86 -5.13 8.38 11.45
CA ASN A 86 -6.11 8.47 12.54
C ASN A 86 -6.84 9.83 12.63
N LYS A 87 -7.49 10.29 11.57
CA LYS A 87 -8.47 11.36 11.64
C LYS A 87 -9.81 10.72 11.97
N ILE A 88 -9.96 10.41 13.26
CA ILE A 88 -11.26 10.12 13.86
C ILE A 88 -12.08 11.43 13.72
N PRO A 89 -13.27 11.41 13.10
CA PRO A 89 -14.13 12.59 13.07
C PRO A 89 -14.56 13.03 14.46
#